data_AF-A0A0C2CVZ6-F1
#
_entry.id   AF-A0A0C2CVZ6-F1
#
_cell.length_a   1.000
_cell.length_b   1.000
_cell.length_c   1.000
_cell.angle_alpha   90.00
_cell.angle_beta   90.00
_cell.angle_gamma   90.00
#
_symmetry.space_group_name_H-M   'P 1'
#
loop_
_entity.id
_entity.type
_entity.pdbx_description
1 polymer ?
#
loop_
_entity_poly.entity_id
_entity_poly.type
_entity_poly.pdbx_seq_one_letter_code
_entity_poly.pdbx_strand_id
1 'polypeptide(L)'
;MRIQATQATQVAHVVLCATVTVVVACAGDSESDSSFITLSGYTNNELGDGDGDGETGDGDGDDDPSTTGDGDGDGDPTTGDGDGDTTTTGDGDGDIPINPDDMIDNFEDGDGALIPNNGRQGYWYTFNDATEGATQTPAADVVLPESGGAAGTSMAMHTTGSGFAEWGAGIGIDLNNAGDPEGGSGIKMIHDASGFTGIALMAKGNGQVRAAVQIEATVPPEEGGTCEMDCDPHGKVLLLSDEWQQFTLPFAQLNQEGWGTPAAWDAAKVVGIQFKVAKDTNFDFWVDEIGFY
;
A
#
# COMPACT_ATOMS: atom_id res chain seq x y z
N MET A 1 2.77 -52.68 70.75
CA MET A 1 3.79 -51.64 71.03
C MET A 1 4.67 -51.56 69.78
N ARG A 2 4.72 -50.54 68.91
CA ARG A 2 4.32 -49.12 68.84
C ARG A 2 3.86 -48.84 67.39
N ILE A 3 2.70 -48.22 67.17
CA ILE A 3 2.44 -46.79 66.81
C ILE A 3 2.82 -46.42 65.36
N GLN A 4 1.77 -46.08 64.60
CA GLN A 4 1.78 -45.43 63.28
C GLN A 4 2.23 -43.97 63.36
N ALA A 5 2.85 -43.46 62.29
CA ALA A 5 3.12 -42.04 62.08
C ALA A 5 2.59 -41.58 60.71
N THR A 6 1.45 -40.90 60.78
CA THR A 6 1.04 -39.65 60.12
C THR A 6 1.81 -39.15 58.88
N GLN A 7 1.08 -38.92 57.78
CA GLN A 7 1.36 -37.81 56.86
C GLN A 7 0.15 -36.87 56.84
N ALA A 8 0.41 -35.59 57.10
CA ALA A 8 -0.56 -34.51 57.05
C ALA A 8 -0.27 -33.65 55.82
N THR A 9 -1.27 -33.52 54.95
CA THR A 9 -1.26 -32.68 53.74
C THR A 9 -1.45 -31.22 54.14
N GLN A 10 -0.47 -30.35 53.86
CA GLN A 10 -0.57 -28.90 54.05
C GLN A 10 -1.12 -28.26 52.76
N VAL A 11 -2.29 -27.63 52.87
CA VAL A 11 -2.90 -26.81 51.82
C VAL A 11 -2.39 -25.38 52.00
N ALA A 12 -1.61 -24.88 51.04
CA ALA A 12 -1.14 -23.50 51.00
C ALA A 12 -2.25 -22.59 50.45
N HIS A 13 -2.86 -21.78 51.32
CA HIS A 13 -3.71 -20.67 50.92
C HIS A 13 -2.83 -19.47 50.59
N VAL A 14 -2.81 -19.06 49.31
CA VAL A 14 -2.23 -17.80 48.87
C VAL A 14 -3.26 -16.69 49.15
N VAL A 15 -2.95 -15.84 50.12
CA VAL A 15 -3.74 -14.64 50.43
C VAL A 15 -3.23 -13.51 49.53
N LEU A 16 -4.03 -13.13 48.53
CA LEU A 16 -3.77 -11.97 47.69
C LEU A 16 -4.22 -10.70 48.45
N CYS A 17 -3.24 -9.89 48.87
CA CYS A 17 -3.49 -8.63 49.56
C CYS A 17 -3.67 -7.53 48.51
N ALA A 18 -4.92 -7.12 48.23
CA ALA A 18 -5.23 -6.01 47.35
C ALA A 18 -5.12 -4.69 48.13
N THR A 19 -4.08 -3.90 47.85
CA THR A 19 -3.96 -2.52 48.33
C THR A 19 -4.74 -1.61 47.39
N VAL A 20 -5.87 -1.09 47.87
CA VAL A 20 -6.64 -0.02 47.21
C VAL A 20 -6.00 1.31 47.54
N THR A 21 -5.44 1.99 46.54
CA THR A 21 -4.94 3.36 46.66
C THR A 21 -6.05 4.32 46.23
N VAL A 22 -6.58 5.09 47.18
CA VAL A 22 -7.53 6.18 46.92
C VAL A 22 -6.73 7.43 46.52
N VAL A 23 -6.86 7.86 45.27
CA VAL A 23 -6.37 9.18 44.82
C VAL A 23 -7.48 10.19 45.08
N VAL A 24 -7.25 11.11 46.01
CA VAL A 24 -8.09 12.30 46.24
C VAL A 24 -7.63 13.36 45.25
N ALA A 25 -8.43 13.63 44.23
CA ALA A 25 -8.26 14.80 43.36
C ALA A 25 -9.04 15.98 43.94
N CYS A 26 -8.33 17.06 44.26
CA CYS A 26 -8.92 18.35 44.59
C CYS A 26 -9.43 18.99 43.29
N ALA A 27 -10.75 19.22 43.20
CA ALA A 27 -11.34 20.10 42.19
C ALA A 27 -10.97 21.55 42.54
N GLY A 28 -10.18 22.19 41.68
CA GLY A 28 -9.98 23.62 41.65
C GLY A 28 -10.64 24.17 40.40
N ASP A 29 -11.69 24.95 40.59
CA ASP A 29 -12.36 25.73 39.55
C ASP A 29 -11.39 26.77 38.97
N SER A 30 -11.23 26.80 37.65
CA SER A 30 -10.70 27.97 36.95
C SER A 30 -11.47 28.18 35.66
N GLU A 31 -12.24 29.25 35.66
CA GLU A 31 -13.06 29.73 34.55
C GLU A 31 -12.19 30.06 33.33
N SER A 32 -12.69 29.71 32.15
CA SER A 32 -12.14 30.09 30.87
C SER A 32 -12.86 31.36 30.40
N ASP A 33 -12.17 32.49 30.45
CA ASP A 33 -12.58 33.70 29.72
C ASP A 33 -11.62 33.94 28.57
N SER A 34 -12.15 33.64 27.39
CA SER A 34 -11.66 33.95 26.06
C SER A 34 -11.40 35.45 25.87
N SER A 35 -10.16 35.81 25.53
CA SER A 35 -9.85 37.13 24.96
C SER A 35 -9.53 37.00 23.47
N PHE A 36 -10.51 37.49 22.74
CA PHE A 36 -10.56 37.78 21.32
C PHE A 36 -9.50 38.84 20.98
N ILE A 37 -8.49 38.51 20.19
CA ILE A 37 -7.64 39.51 19.51
C ILE A 37 -7.82 39.34 18.01
N THR A 38 -8.67 40.20 17.44
CA THR A 38 -8.81 40.39 16.01
C THR A 38 -7.63 41.22 15.49
N LEU A 39 -6.70 40.59 14.80
CA LEU A 39 -5.72 41.28 13.97
C LEU A 39 -6.31 41.47 12.57
N SER A 40 -6.70 42.70 12.29
CA SER A 40 -7.14 43.18 10.98
C SER A 40 -5.97 43.17 9.99
N GLY A 41 -6.20 42.64 8.78
CA GLY A 41 -5.29 42.85 7.67
C GLY A 41 -5.70 42.10 6.40
N TYR A 42 -6.00 42.87 5.36
CA TYR A 42 -6.11 42.50 3.94
C TYR A 42 -7.45 41.95 3.44
N THR A 43 -8.26 42.86 2.90
CA THR A 43 -9.00 42.61 1.65
C THR A 43 -9.05 43.86 0.78
N ASN A 44 -9.20 43.60 -0.53
CA ASN A 44 -9.67 44.45 -1.63
C ASN A 44 -8.58 45.05 -2.52
N ASN A 45 -8.18 44.27 -3.53
CA ASN A 45 -7.83 44.85 -4.84
C ASN A 45 -9.05 44.66 -5.76
N GLU A 46 -9.58 45.79 -6.24
CA GLU A 46 -10.69 45.92 -7.16
C GLU A 46 -10.30 45.53 -8.60
N LEU A 47 -11.23 44.80 -9.23
CA LEU A 47 -11.84 45.05 -10.54
C LEU A 47 -10.95 45.71 -11.62
N GLY A 48 -10.55 44.90 -12.61
CA GLY A 48 -10.13 45.35 -13.93
C GLY A 48 -11.25 45.14 -14.95
N ASP A 49 -11.69 46.24 -15.54
CA ASP A 49 -12.69 46.34 -16.60
C ASP A 49 -12.23 45.71 -17.92
N GLY A 50 -13.21 45.32 -18.73
CA GLY A 50 -13.04 44.65 -20.03
C GLY A 50 -13.00 45.56 -21.26
N ASP A 51 -13.32 44.88 -22.37
CA ASP A 51 -13.59 45.30 -23.75
C ASP A 51 -12.40 45.44 -24.72
N GLY A 52 -12.50 44.69 -25.84
CA GLY A 52 -11.58 44.78 -26.99
C GLY A 52 -11.65 43.60 -27.97
N ASP A 53 -12.78 43.50 -28.64
CA ASP A 53 -13.12 42.87 -29.93
C ASP A 53 -12.04 42.76 -31.02
N GLY A 54 -12.06 41.62 -31.75
CA GLY A 54 -11.27 41.39 -32.97
C GLY A 54 -11.77 40.17 -33.76
N GLU A 55 -12.50 40.46 -34.83
CA GLU A 55 -13.23 39.54 -35.73
C GLU A 55 -12.38 38.68 -36.69
N THR A 56 -12.99 37.54 -37.07
CA THR A 56 -12.98 36.83 -38.37
C THR A 56 -11.75 36.10 -38.88
N GLY A 57 -11.99 34.85 -39.34
CA GLY A 57 -11.08 34.07 -40.16
C GLY A 57 -11.59 32.65 -40.41
N ASP A 58 -12.67 32.51 -41.18
CA ASP A 58 -13.08 31.23 -41.78
C ASP A 58 -12.03 30.75 -42.80
N GLY A 59 -11.82 29.44 -42.86
CA GLY A 59 -10.87 28.82 -43.79
C GLY A 59 -11.12 27.32 -43.95
N ASP A 60 -12.22 26.98 -44.63
CA ASP A 60 -12.42 25.68 -45.27
C ASP A 60 -11.36 25.48 -46.37
N GLY A 61 -10.81 24.27 -46.46
CA GLY A 61 -9.82 23.90 -47.46
C GLY A 61 -9.81 22.39 -47.70
N ASP A 62 -10.81 21.92 -48.45
CA ASP A 62 -10.77 20.68 -49.19
C ASP A 62 -9.63 20.70 -50.22
N ASP A 63 -8.83 19.63 -50.30
CA ASP A 63 -8.13 19.27 -51.55
C ASP A 63 -7.72 17.78 -51.53
N ASP A 64 -8.63 16.96 -52.07
CA ASP A 64 -8.33 15.70 -52.75
C ASP A 64 -7.91 16.03 -54.20
N PRO A 65 -6.86 15.37 -54.72
CA PRO A 65 -7.01 14.87 -56.08
C PRO A 65 -6.59 13.40 -56.22
N SER A 66 -7.61 12.63 -56.60
CA SER A 66 -7.56 11.35 -57.31
C SER A 66 -6.39 11.20 -58.30
N THR A 67 -5.70 10.07 -58.23
CA THR A 67 -5.16 9.41 -59.43
C THR A 67 -5.49 7.92 -59.42
N THR A 68 -6.24 7.55 -60.45
CA THR A 68 -6.63 6.22 -60.91
C THR A 68 -5.44 5.30 -61.20
N GLY A 69 -5.56 4.03 -60.82
CA GLY A 69 -4.68 2.96 -61.26
C GLY A 69 -5.30 1.61 -60.97
N ASP A 70 -6.13 1.14 -61.90
CA ASP A 70 -6.70 -0.21 -61.90
C ASP A 70 -5.61 -1.28 -62.01
N GLY A 71 -5.72 -2.33 -61.19
CA GLY A 71 -4.86 -3.49 -61.21
C GLY A 71 -5.49 -4.65 -60.44
N ASP A 72 -6.41 -5.36 -61.09
CA ASP A 72 -6.95 -6.64 -60.63
C ASP A 72 -5.84 -7.70 -60.51
N GLY A 73 -5.80 -8.39 -59.37
CA GLY A 73 -4.90 -9.51 -59.12
C GLY A 73 -5.31 -10.30 -57.88
N ASP A 74 -6.20 -11.26 -58.07
CA ASP A 74 -6.65 -12.24 -57.07
C ASP A 74 -5.49 -13.08 -56.49
N GLY A 75 -5.52 -13.35 -55.17
CA GLY A 75 -4.72 -14.44 -54.58
C GLY A 75 -4.55 -14.51 -53.05
N ASP A 76 -5.60 -14.93 -52.33
CA ASP A 76 -5.60 -15.89 -51.17
C ASP A 76 -4.92 -15.49 -49.82
N PRO A 77 -5.26 -16.10 -48.65
CA PRO A 77 -5.77 -15.35 -47.50
C PRO A 77 -5.03 -15.69 -46.19
N THR A 78 -4.43 -14.72 -45.51
CA THR A 78 -3.98 -14.97 -44.13
C THR A 78 -4.13 -13.74 -43.27
N THR A 79 -4.96 -13.91 -42.22
CA THR A 79 -4.92 -13.23 -40.92
C THR A 79 -5.07 -11.71 -41.01
N GLY A 80 -6.28 -11.17 -40.89
CA GLY A 80 -7.04 -11.21 -39.65
C GLY A 80 -6.82 -9.88 -38.95
N ASP A 81 -7.50 -8.84 -39.44
CA ASP A 81 -7.59 -7.56 -38.77
C ASP A 81 -8.26 -7.75 -37.42
N GLY A 82 -7.49 -7.45 -36.38
CA GLY A 82 -7.98 -7.26 -35.02
C GLY A 82 -7.49 -5.90 -34.55
N ASP A 83 -8.27 -4.86 -34.86
CA ASP A 83 -8.27 -3.62 -34.08
C ASP A 83 -8.72 -3.99 -32.66
N GLY A 84 -7.74 -4.37 -31.85
CA GLY A 84 -7.88 -4.62 -30.43
C GLY A 84 -7.38 -3.41 -29.66
N ASP A 85 -8.26 -2.43 -29.49
CA ASP A 85 -8.25 -1.60 -28.29
C ASP A 85 -8.48 -2.54 -27.10
N THR A 86 -7.37 -2.94 -26.47
CA THR A 86 -7.37 -3.69 -25.22
C THR A 86 -6.41 -3.01 -24.27
N THR A 87 -6.99 -2.39 -23.24
CA THR A 87 -6.34 -1.96 -21.99
C THR A 87 -5.81 -3.16 -21.18
N THR A 88 -5.23 -4.16 -21.84
CA THR A 88 -4.50 -5.25 -21.21
C THR A 88 -3.09 -4.77 -20.91
N THR A 89 -2.84 -4.33 -19.68
CA THR A 89 -1.49 -4.16 -19.12
C THR A 89 -0.85 -5.51 -18.74
N GLY A 90 -1.05 -6.53 -19.58
CA GLY A 90 -0.15 -7.67 -19.60
C GLY A 90 0.97 -7.29 -20.54
N ASP A 91 2.04 -6.70 -19.99
CA ASP A 91 3.25 -6.41 -20.74
C ASP A 91 3.71 -7.73 -21.38
N GLY A 92 3.63 -7.83 -22.71
CA GLY A 92 3.91 -9.06 -23.48
C GLY A 92 5.38 -9.49 -23.50
N ASP A 93 6.18 -9.00 -22.55
CA ASP A 93 7.52 -9.48 -22.25
C ASP A 93 7.37 -10.50 -21.11
N GLY A 94 7.87 -11.72 -21.31
CA GLY A 94 7.75 -12.79 -20.31
C GLY A 94 8.28 -12.37 -18.92
N ASP A 95 7.87 -13.11 -17.90
CA ASP A 95 8.13 -12.78 -16.49
C ASP A 95 9.59 -12.31 -16.23
N ILE A 96 9.74 -11.16 -15.57
CA ILE A 96 11.01 -10.62 -15.08
C ILE A 96 11.52 -11.52 -13.96
N PRO A 97 12.68 -12.18 -14.12
CA PRO A 97 13.26 -12.99 -13.06
C PRO A 97 13.80 -12.10 -11.94
N ILE A 98 13.47 -12.44 -10.69
CA ILE A 98 14.02 -11.80 -9.50
C ILE A 98 15.28 -12.57 -9.06
N ASN A 99 16.38 -11.85 -8.85
CA ASN A 99 17.59 -12.43 -8.28
C ASN A 99 17.34 -12.79 -6.81
N PRO A 100 17.71 -13.99 -6.32
CA PRO A 100 17.49 -14.38 -4.92
C PRO A 100 18.01 -13.40 -3.85
N ASP A 101 19.11 -12.68 -4.13
CA ASP A 101 19.64 -11.66 -3.20
C ASP A 101 18.74 -10.40 -3.14
N ASP A 102 17.92 -10.19 -4.17
CA ASP A 102 17.04 -9.04 -4.38
C ASP A 102 15.56 -9.38 -4.08
N MET A 103 15.26 -10.65 -3.79
CA MET A 103 13.97 -11.10 -3.28
C MET A 103 13.69 -10.42 -1.93
N ILE A 104 12.56 -9.72 -1.87
CA ILE A 104 12.05 -9.12 -0.64
C ILE A 104 11.35 -10.22 0.16
N ASP A 105 10.45 -10.96 -0.47
CA ASP A 105 9.77 -12.07 0.18
C ASP A 105 9.20 -13.06 -0.84
N ASN A 106 9.28 -14.34 -0.53
CA ASN A 106 8.62 -15.42 -1.24
C ASN A 106 7.82 -16.36 -0.32
N PHE A 107 7.70 -16.01 0.96
CA PHE A 107 6.86 -16.67 1.97
C PHE A 107 7.18 -18.15 2.28
N GLU A 108 8.20 -18.74 1.66
CA GLU A 108 8.50 -20.17 1.78
C GLU A 108 9.13 -20.56 3.13
N ASP A 109 9.55 -19.59 3.93
CA ASP A 109 9.95 -19.80 5.33
C ASP A 109 8.75 -19.86 6.30
N GLY A 110 7.57 -19.46 5.83
CA GLY A 110 6.30 -19.62 6.52
C GLY A 110 6.12 -18.68 7.72
N ASP A 111 6.91 -17.61 7.81
CA ASP A 111 6.78 -16.60 8.85
C ASP A 111 6.23 -15.27 8.28
N GLY A 112 6.00 -14.31 9.17
CA GLY A 112 5.46 -13.00 8.80
C GLY A 112 6.55 -11.97 8.51
N ALA A 113 7.81 -12.37 8.36
CA ALA A 113 8.93 -11.49 8.11
C ALA A 113 9.36 -11.54 6.65
N LEU A 114 9.88 -10.42 6.15
CA LEU A 114 10.58 -10.42 4.86
C LEU A 114 11.91 -11.19 4.96
N ILE A 115 12.48 -11.54 3.80
CA ILE A 115 13.81 -12.16 3.71
C ILE A 115 14.89 -11.12 4.11
N PRO A 116 15.71 -11.39 5.15
CA PRO A 116 16.64 -10.41 5.72
C PRO A 116 17.94 -10.26 4.91
N ASN A 117 17.81 -9.94 3.63
CA ASN A 117 18.91 -9.72 2.69
C ASN A 117 19.22 -8.22 2.54
N ASN A 118 20.50 -7.89 2.28
CA ASN A 118 20.94 -6.52 1.99
C ASN A 118 20.49 -5.47 3.03
N GLY A 119 20.46 -5.86 4.31
CA GLY A 119 20.07 -4.99 5.42
C GLY A 119 18.56 -4.77 5.56
N ARG A 120 17.73 -5.49 4.79
CA ARG A 120 16.29 -5.55 5.03
C ARG A 120 16.00 -6.30 6.32
N GLN A 121 14.99 -5.83 7.03
CA GLN A 121 14.41 -6.47 8.21
C GLN A 121 13.02 -5.86 8.41
N GLY A 122 11.98 -6.67 8.44
CA GLY A 122 10.63 -6.14 8.54
C GLY A 122 9.60 -7.23 8.61
N TYR A 123 8.40 -6.85 9.01
CA TYR A 123 7.28 -7.77 9.20
C TYR A 123 6.08 -7.29 8.40
N TRP A 124 5.33 -8.24 7.88
CA TRP A 124 4.06 -7.98 7.23
C TRP A 124 3.03 -7.55 8.25
N TYR A 125 2.18 -6.62 7.84
CA TYR A 125 1.12 -6.07 8.66
C TYR A 125 -0.16 -5.88 7.84
N THR A 126 -1.29 -5.87 8.53
CA THR A 126 -2.56 -5.40 7.98
C THR A 126 -2.87 -4.01 8.50
N PHE A 127 -3.53 -3.21 7.68
CA PHE A 127 -4.01 -1.88 8.06
C PHE A 127 -5.39 -1.64 7.47
N ASN A 128 -6.21 -0.88 8.18
CA ASN A 128 -7.54 -0.49 7.73
C ASN A 128 -8.04 0.77 8.44
N ASP A 129 -9.10 1.35 7.91
CA ASP A 129 -9.72 2.57 8.42
C ASP A 129 -10.55 2.37 9.71
N ALA A 130 -10.53 1.19 10.31
CA ALA A 130 -11.25 0.84 11.53
C ALA A 130 -12.78 1.09 11.47
N THR A 131 -13.38 1.08 10.27
CA THR A 131 -14.84 1.18 10.09
C THR A 131 -15.56 0.15 10.97
N GLU A 132 -16.53 0.60 11.76
CA GLU A 132 -17.31 -0.28 12.65
C GLU A 132 -18.04 -1.37 11.86
N GLY A 133 -17.78 -2.63 12.21
CA GLY A 133 -18.39 -3.80 11.57
C GLY A 133 -17.69 -4.28 10.30
N ALA A 134 -16.66 -3.58 9.83
CA ALA A 134 -15.79 -4.07 8.76
C ALA A 134 -14.93 -5.25 9.25
N THR A 135 -14.50 -6.09 8.30
CA THR A 135 -13.68 -7.26 8.59
C THR A 135 -12.47 -7.30 7.66
N GLN A 136 -11.33 -7.74 8.20
CA GLN A 136 -10.13 -8.07 7.44
C GLN A 136 -9.47 -9.31 8.04
N THR A 137 -8.96 -10.16 7.15
CA THR A 137 -8.09 -11.30 7.48
C THR A 137 -6.83 -11.18 6.63
N PRO A 138 -5.62 -11.42 7.17
CA PRO A 138 -5.31 -11.71 8.56
C PRO A 138 -5.69 -10.57 9.53
N ALA A 139 -5.82 -10.89 10.82
CA ALA A 139 -5.96 -9.87 11.86
C ALA A 139 -4.60 -9.20 12.11
N ALA A 140 -4.60 -7.97 12.63
CA ALA A 140 -3.37 -7.18 12.78
C ALA A 140 -2.32 -7.79 13.73
N ASP A 141 -2.73 -8.69 14.62
CA ASP A 141 -1.86 -9.39 15.58
C ASP A 141 -1.21 -10.66 15.01
N VAL A 142 -1.70 -11.19 13.89
CA VAL A 142 -1.18 -12.42 13.26
C VAL A 142 -1.25 -12.28 11.74
N VAL A 143 -0.17 -11.81 11.14
CA VAL A 143 -0.01 -11.74 9.68
C VAL A 143 1.01 -12.79 9.26
N LEU A 144 0.50 -13.90 8.72
CA LEU A 144 1.29 -15.04 8.30
C LEU A 144 0.84 -15.45 6.89
N PRO A 145 1.75 -15.99 6.07
CA PRO A 145 1.39 -16.55 4.79
C PRO A 145 0.55 -17.82 4.95
N GLU A 146 -0.19 -18.16 3.89
CA GLU A 146 -0.97 -19.39 3.81
C GLU A 146 -0.70 -20.15 2.52
N SER A 147 -1.16 -21.39 2.45
CA SER A 147 -0.88 -22.25 1.30
C SER A 147 -1.65 -21.81 0.06
N GLY A 148 -0.93 -21.60 -1.05
CA GLY A 148 -1.55 -21.13 -2.30
C GLY A 148 -0.59 -20.45 -3.28
N GLY A 149 0.71 -20.67 -3.11
CA GLY A 149 1.81 -19.97 -3.78
C GLY A 149 1.72 -19.88 -5.31
N ALA A 150 2.39 -18.86 -5.85
CA ALA A 150 2.56 -18.59 -7.27
C ALA A 150 3.72 -19.40 -7.87
N ALA A 151 3.80 -19.53 -9.20
CA ALA A 151 4.97 -20.08 -9.88
C ALA A 151 5.46 -21.47 -9.39
N GLY A 152 4.62 -22.26 -8.71
CA GLY A 152 4.96 -23.56 -8.14
C GLY A 152 5.57 -23.51 -6.72
N THR A 153 5.55 -22.36 -6.07
CA THR A 153 5.82 -22.19 -4.62
C THR A 153 4.66 -22.74 -3.80
N SER A 154 4.82 -22.82 -2.47
CA SER A 154 3.86 -23.45 -1.57
C SER A 154 3.05 -22.44 -0.76
N MET A 155 3.63 -21.27 -0.47
CA MET A 155 3.10 -20.25 0.42
C MET A 155 2.94 -18.92 -0.31
N ALA A 156 1.99 -18.11 0.14
CA ALA A 156 1.81 -16.73 -0.32
C ALA A 156 1.05 -15.92 0.74
N MET A 157 1.14 -14.59 0.67
CA MET A 157 0.32 -13.74 1.54
C MET A 157 -1.07 -13.58 0.94
N HIS A 158 -2.10 -13.95 1.71
CA HIS A 158 -3.51 -13.79 1.35
C HIS A 158 -4.16 -12.76 2.26
N THR A 159 -5.00 -11.89 1.70
CA THR A 159 -5.89 -11.06 2.51
C THR A 159 -7.28 -10.98 1.94
N THR A 160 -8.27 -11.00 2.83
CA THR A 160 -9.68 -10.82 2.52
C THR A 160 -10.30 -9.75 3.42
N GLY A 161 -11.32 -9.06 2.93
CA GLY A 161 -12.03 -8.09 3.74
C GLY A 161 -13.23 -7.45 3.06
N SER A 162 -14.03 -6.76 3.87
CA SER A 162 -15.26 -6.09 3.42
C SER A 162 -15.72 -5.05 4.43
N GLY A 163 -16.54 -4.10 3.95
CA GLY A 163 -17.28 -3.16 4.82
C GLY A 163 -16.55 -1.88 5.21
N PHE A 164 -15.35 -1.63 4.69
CA PHE A 164 -14.59 -0.38 4.93
C PHE A 164 -15.24 0.81 4.21
N ALA A 165 -15.38 1.95 4.88
CA ALA A 165 -16.22 3.06 4.43
C ALA A 165 -15.52 4.43 4.37
N GLU A 166 -14.29 4.56 4.86
CA GLU A 166 -13.57 5.84 4.92
C GLU A 166 -12.46 5.91 3.86
N TRP A 167 -11.36 5.18 4.03
CA TRP A 167 -10.27 5.13 3.05
C TRP A 167 -9.93 3.71 2.59
N GLY A 168 -10.41 2.67 3.29
CA GLY A 168 -10.24 1.28 2.90
C GLY A 168 -9.33 0.46 3.81
N ALA A 169 -8.61 -0.49 3.21
CA ALA A 169 -7.78 -1.46 3.92
C ALA A 169 -6.64 -1.99 3.04
N GLY A 170 -5.74 -2.77 3.63
CA GLY A 170 -4.66 -3.42 2.88
C GLY A 170 -3.70 -4.21 3.75
N ILE A 171 -2.70 -4.76 3.08
CA ILE A 171 -1.50 -5.37 3.68
C ILE A 171 -0.26 -4.59 3.26
N GLY A 172 0.77 -4.61 4.09
CA GLY A 172 2.03 -3.96 3.77
C GLY A 172 3.21 -4.64 4.42
N ILE A 173 4.39 -4.26 3.97
CA ILE A 173 5.68 -4.69 4.48
C ILE A 173 6.60 -3.48 4.55
N ASP A 174 7.22 -3.30 5.71
CA ASP A 174 8.26 -2.29 5.89
C ASP A 174 9.60 -2.92 5.52
N LEU A 175 10.39 -2.27 4.66
CA LEU A 175 11.63 -2.87 4.15
C LEU A 175 12.75 -2.86 5.18
N ASN A 176 12.72 -1.89 6.08
CA ASN A 176 13.67 -1.76 7.17
C ASN A 176 12.94 -1.19 8.38
N ASN A 177 12.30 -2.06 9.13
CA ASN A 177 11.70 -1.77 10.41
C ASN A 177 12.10 -2.88 11.37
N ALA A 178 13.18 -2.65 12.11
CA ALA A 178 13.66 -3.57 13.14
C ALA A 178 12.72 -3.66 14.37
N GLY A 179 11.48 -3.17 14.26
CA GLY A 179 10.48 -3.15 15.33
C GLY A 179 10.40 -4.46 16.10
N ASP A 180 9.84 -4.37 17.31
CA ASP A 180 9.75 -5.48 18.27
C ASP A 180 9.36 -6.80 17.55
N PRO A 181 10.10 -7.91 17.72
CA PRO A 181 9.81 -9.21 17.09
C PRO A 181 8.38 -9.74 17.30
N GLU A 182 7.58 -9.08 18.14
CA GLU A 182 6.15 -9.33 18.35
C GLU A 182 5.22 -8.43 17.49
N GLY A 183 5.73 -7.72 16.48
CA GLY A 183 4.93 -6.89 15.56
C GLY A 183 4.60 -5.49 16.09
N GLY A 184 5.42 -4.96 17.00
CA GLY A 184 5.23 -3.62 17.56
C GLY A 184 5.53 -2.48 16.58
N SER A 185 5.01 -1.28 16.89
CA SER A 185 5.17 -0.01 16.16
C SER A 185 6.63 0.49 16.09
N GLY A 186 7.53 -0.30 15.50
CA GLY A 186 8.87 0.13 15.18
C GLY A 186 8.81 1.27 14.17
N ILE A 187 9.80 2.15 14.26
CA ILE A 187 9.95 3.28 13.34
C ILE A 187 10.46 2.75 12.00
N LYS A 188 9.74 3.04 10.92
CA LYS A 188 10.18 2.71 9.55
C LYS A 188 11.49 3.43 9.29
N MET A 189 12.48 2.71 8.80
CA MET A 189 13.78 3.22 8.40
C MET A 189 13.95 3.09 6.89
N ILE A 190 14.79 3.97 6.35
CA ILE A 190 15.11 3.96 4.93
C ILE A 190 15.82 2.66 4.55
N HIS A 191 15.42 2.14 3.40
CA HIS A 191 16.14 1.18 2.58
C HIS A 191 16.54 1.85 1.27
N ASP A 192 17.83 1.81 0.94
CA ASP A 192 18.35 2.37 -0.30
C ASP A 192 18.12 1.38 -1.45
N ALA A 193 17.12 1.66 -2.28
CA ALA A 193 16.78 0.89 -3.47
C ALA A 193 17.29 1.56 -4.76
N SER A 194 18.21 2.53 -4.68
CA SER A 194 18.70 3.28 -5.85
C SER A 194 19.48 2.43 -6.87
N GLY A 195 19.90 1.22 -6.48
CA GLY A 195 20.51 0.23 -7.37
C GLY A 195 19.54 -0.49 -8.30
N PHE A 196 18.23 -0.31 -8.10
CA PHE A 196 17.16 -1.01 -8.83
C PHE A 196 16.35 -0.07 -9.71
N THR A 197 15.60 -0.65 -10.64
CA THR A 197 14.71 0.07 -11.57
C THR A 197 13.24 -0.12 -11.26
N GLY A 198 12.89 -1.15 -10.47
CA GLY A 198 11.53 -1.39 -10.03
C GLY A 198 11.39 -2.54 -9.05
N ILE A 199 10.14 -2.89 -8.80
CA ILE A 199 9.73 -4.08 -8.03
C ILE A 199 8.87 -4.96 -8.93
N ALA A 200 9.15 -6.27 -8.95
CA ALA A 200 8.29 -7.28 -9.55
C ALA A 200 7.58 -8.07 -8.45
N LEU A 201 6.37 -8.53 -8.74
CA LEU A 201 5.60 -9.39 -7.84
C LEU A 201 4.64 -10.29 -8.63
N MET A 202 4.27 -11.42 -8.06
CA MET A 202 3.11 -12.19 -8.48
C MET A 202 1.89 -11.73 -7.68
N ALA A 203 0.75 -11.56 -8.35
CA ALA A 203 -0.52 -11.29 -7.68
C ALA A 203 -1.69 -11.98 -8.39
N LYS A 204 -2.73 -12.32 -7.62
CA LYS A 204 -4.06 -12.75 -8.11
C LYS A 204 -5.14 -12.29 -7.13
N GLY A 205 -6.39 -12.26 -7.56
CA GLY A 205 -7.51 -11.88 -6.71
C GLY A 205 -8.59 -11.16 -7.47
N ASN A 206 -9.44 -10.47 -6.73
CA ASN A 206 -10.53 -9.69 -7.31
C ASN A 206 -10.23 -8.18 -7.34
N GLY A 207 -10.73 -7.53 -8.38
CA GLY A 207 -10.81 -6.07 -8.43
C GLY A 207 -9.47 -5.37 -8.62
N GLN A 208 -9.36 -4.18 -8.04
CA GLN A 208 -8.22 -3.30 -8.20
C GLN A 208 -7.48 -3.18 -6.87
N VAL A 209 -6.17 -3.39 -6.92
CA VAL A 209 -5.27 -3.19 -5.79
C VAL A 209 -4.28 -2.11 -6.17
N ARG A 210 -4.13 -1.09 -5.33
CA ARG A 210 -3.08 -0.10 -5.51
C ARG A 210 -1.82 -0.55 -4.78
N ALA A 211 -0.81 -0.94 -5.54
CA ALA A 211 0.52 -1.19 -5.01
C ALA A 211 1.25 0.15 -4.85
N ALA A 212 1.43 0.58 -3.61
CA ALA A 212 2.11 1.80 -3.23
C ALA A 212 3.51 1.48 -2.71
N VAL A 213 4.50 2.25 -3.16
CA VAL A 213 5.86 2.24 -2.62
C VAL A 213 6.06 3.53 -1.86
N GLN A 214 6.24 3.40 -0.56
CA GLN A 214 6.39 4.53 0.35
C GLN A 214 7.84 4.99 0.35
N ILE A 215 8.04 6.31 0.33
CA ILE A 215 9.32 6.95 0.60
C ILE A 215 9.23 7.77 1.89
N GLU A 216 10.37 8.15 2.47
CA GLU A 216 10.44 8.97 3.69
C GLU A 216 9.54 10.23 3.61
N ALA A 217 9.45 10.85 2.43
CA ALA A 217 8.63 12.04 2.17
C ALA A 217 7.11 11.79 2.06
N THR A 218 6.66 10.55 2.10
CA THR A 218 5.23 10.16 2.03
C THR A 218 4.78 9.33 3.23
N VAL A 219 5.58 9.31 4.29
CA VAL A 219 5.29 8.62 5.56
C VAL A 219 5.24 9.67 6.67
N PRO A 220 4.30 9.56 7.63
CA PRO A 220 4.20 10.53 8.70
C PRO A 220 5.36 10.44 9.72
N PRO A 221 5.71 11.52 10.42
CA PRO A 221 6.82 11.55 11.36
C PRO A 221 6.76 10.50 12.48
N GLU A 222 5.57 10.21 13.00
CA GLU A 222 5.34 9.19 14.02
C GLU A 222 5.67 7.77 13.55
N GLU A 223 5.69 7.54 12.23
CA GLU A 223 6.09 6.27 11.61
C GLU A 223 7.53 6.29 11.07
N GLY A 224 8.26 7.40 11.20
CA GLY A 224 9.65 7.53 10.74
C GLY A 224 9.87 8.32 9.45
N GLY A 225 8.82 8.92 8.90
CA GLY A 225 8.92 9.76 7.71
C GLY A 225 8.98 11.27 8.02
N THR A 226 8.64 12.07 7.02
CA THR A 226 8.70 13.54 7.05
C THR A 226 7.43 14.23 6.57
N CYS A 227 6.40 13.48 6.19
CA CYS A 227 5.15 14.03 5.68
C CYS A 227 4.22 14.46 6.83
N GLU A 228 4.02 15.76 7.03
CA GLU A 228 3.25 16.26 8.17
C GLU A 228 1.72 16.09 8.04
N MET A 229 1.20 16.02 6.81
CA MET A 229 -0.23 15.88 6.54
C MET A 229 -0.50 15.36 5.13
N ASP A 230 -1.67 14.73 4.95
CA ASP A 230 -2.18 14.23 3.67
C ASP A 230 -1.13 13.43 2.88
N CYS A 231 -0.60 12.37 3.49
CA CYS A 231 0.53 11.61 2.93
C CYS A 231 0.09 10.67 1.81
N ASP A 232 0.38 11.06 0.57
CA ASP A 232 0.03 10.33 -0.65
C ASP A 232 1.25 9.56 -1.18
N PRO A 233 1.37 8.25 -0.95
CA PRO A 233 2.53 7.47 -1.41
C PRO A 233 2.49 7.24 -2.92
N HIS A 234 3.67 7.10 -3.53
CA HIS A 234 3.78 6.80 -4.96
C HIS A 234 3.32 5.37 -5.25
N GLY A 235 2.75 5.11 -6.42
CA GLY A 235 2.66 3.74 -6.92
C GLY A 235 1.81 3.57 -8.16
N LYS A 236 1.20 2.39 -8.31
CA LYS A 236 0.50 1.94 -9.51
C LYS A 236 -0.72 1.10 -9.14
N VAL A 237 -1.76 1.17 -9.95
CA VAL A 237 -2.95 0.31 -9.84
C VAL A 237 -2.69 -1.00 -10.57
N LEU A 238 -2.99 -2.11 -9.90
CA LEU A 238 -2.96 -3.47 -10.42
C LEU A 238 -4.39 -3.93 -10.64
N LEU A 239 -4.68 -4.39 -11.85
CA LEU A 239 -5.97 -5.00 -12.20
C LEU A 239 -5.82 -6.51 -12.04
N LEU A 240 -6.39 -7.06 -10.98
CA LEU A 240 -6.20 -8.47 -10.65
C LEU A 240 -7.20 -9.36 -11.41
N SER A 241 -6.77 -10.59 -11.67
CA SER A 241 -7.61 -11.70 -12.13
C SER A 241 -7.52 -12.88 -11.16
N ASP A 242 -8.33 -13.92 -11.39
CA ASP A 242 -8.31 -15.15 -10.61
C ASP A 242 -7.04 -16.00 -10.83
N GLU A 243 -6.25 -15.68 -11.85
CA GLU A 243 -5.00 -16.35 -12.17
C GLU A 243 -3.78 -15.57 -11.65
N TRP A 244 -2.72 -16.29 -11.28
CA TRP A 244 -1.44 -15.68 -10.94
C TRP A 244 -0.85 -14.97 -12.15
N GLN A 245 -0.55 -13.69 -11.99
CA GLN A 245 0.10 -12.87 -13.01
C GLN A 245 1.26 -12.10 -12.38
N GLN A 246 2.33 -11.92 -13.14
CA GLN A 246 3.39 -11.02 -12.71
C GLN A 246 3.00 -9.57 -13.01
N PHE A 247 3.18 -8.71 -12.02
CA PHE A 247 3.07 -7.26 -12.14
C PHE A 247 4.43 -6.62 -11.90
N THR A 248 4.63 -5.49 -12.57
CA THR A 248 5.81 -4.66 -12.39
C THR A 248 5.43 -3.27 -11.91
N LEU A 249 6.25 -2.77 -11.00
CA LEU A 249 6.24 -1.41 -10.46
C LEU A 249 7.55 -0.71 -10.88
N PRO A 250 7.70 -0.32 -12.15
CA PRO A 250 8.88 0.45 -12.57
C PRO A 250 8.89 1.79 -11.80
N PHE A 251 10.02 2.13 -11.19
CA PHE A 251 10.16 3.37 -10.40
C PHE A 251 9.82 4.62 -11.20
N ALA A 252 10.15 4.63 -12.50
CA ALA A 252 9.81 5.73 -13.40
C ALA A 252 8.30 5.88 -13.69
N GLN A 253 7.48 4.89 -13.33
CA GLN A 253 6.03 4.90 -13.53
C GLN A 253 5.25 5.09 -12.22
N LEU A 254 5.93 5.14 -11.06
CA LEU A 254 5.25 5.36 -9.79
C LEU A 254 4.88 6.82 -9.63
N ASN A 255 3.61 7.08 -9.36
CA ASN A 255 3.08 8.43 -9.19
C ASN A 255 2.23 8.51 -7.92
N GLN A 256 2.19 9.70 -7.32
CA GLN A 256 1.17 10.05 -6.33
C GLN A 256 -0.21 10.12 -7.02
N GLU A 257 -1.28 9.91 -6.27
CA GLU A 257 -2.65 10.05 -6.80
C GLU A 257 -3.06 11.52 -6.96
N GLY A 258 -2.36 12.44 -6.28
CA GLY A 258 -2.56 13.88 -6.37
C GLY A 258 -3.58 14.43 -5.38
N TRP A 259 -4.00 13.64 -4.38
CA TRP A 259 -4.89 14.11 -3.31
C TRP A 259 -4.14 14.69 -2.12
N GLY A 260 -2.86 14.35 -1.95
CA GLY A 260 -2.07 14.71 -0.79
C GLY A 260 -0.90 15.67 -1.04
N THR A 261 -0.04 15.82 -0.02
CA THR A 261 1.16 16.65 -0.07
C THR A 261 2.10 16.15 -1.19
N PRO A 262 2.46 17.00 -2.17
CA PRO A 262 3.36 16.59 -3.24
C PRO A 262 4.75 16.20 -2.74
N ALA A 263 5.25 15.06 -3.21
CA ALA A 263 6.59 14.55 -2.91
C ALA A 263 7.25 14.08 -4.21
N ALA A 264 8.54 14.37 -4.36
CA ALA A 264 9.32 13.82 -5.48
C ALA A 264 9.74 12.39 -5.16
N TRP A 265 9.63 11.48 -6.13
CA TRP A 265 10.14 10.11 -6.02
C TRP A 265 11.66 10.10 -5.73
N ASP A 266 12.08 9.29 -4.75
CA ASP A 266 13.49 9.07 -4.41
C ASP A 266 13.70 7.60 -4.00
N ALA A 267 14.30 6.82 -4.91
CA ALA A 267 14.57 5.40 -4.68
C ALA A 267 15.63 5.14 -3.57
N ALA A 268 16.42 6.15 -3.18
CA ALA A 268 17.35 6.01 -2.05
C ALA A 268 16.66 6.17 -0.70
N LYS A 269 15.35 6.47 -0.70
CA LYS A 269 14.54 6.82 0.48
C LYS A 269 13.31 5.94 0.66
N VAL A 270 13.29 4.75 0.05
CA VAL A 270 12.18 3.80 0.16
C VAL A 270 12.08 3.29 1.59
N VAL A 271 10.85 3.13 2.11
CA VAL A 271 10.59 2.67 3.48
C VAL A 271 9.74 1.41 3.50
N GLY A 272 8.78 1.26 2.59
CA GLY A 272 7.84 0.14 2.62
C GLY A 272 7.04 -0.01 1.34
N ILE A 273 6.32 -1.12 1.24
CA ILE A 273 5.40 -1.45 0.15
C ILE A 273 4.03 -1.74 0.77
N GLN A 274 2.98 -1.20 0.19
CA GLN A 274 1.60 -1.41 0.63
C GLN A 274 0.71 -1.81 -0.55
N PHE A 275 -0.18 -2.76 -0.33
CA PHE A 275 -1.22 -3.18 -1.26
C PHE A 275 -2.56 -2.73 -0.72
N LYS A 276 -3.06 -1.61 -1.27
CA LYS A 276 -4.21 -0.87 -0.78
C LYS A 276 -5.46 -1.19 -1.61
N VAL A 277 -6.57 -1.40 -0.93
CA VAL A 277 -7.90 -1.49 -1.51
C VAL A 277 -8.72 -0.30 -1.00
N ALA A 278 -9.44 0.35 -1.90
CA ALA A 278 -10.30 1.47 -1.56
C ALA A 278 -11.49 1.02 -0.71
N LYS A 279 -12.11 1.98 -0.02
CA LYS A 279 -13.41 1.79 0.65
C LYS A 279 -14.50 1.30 -0.32
N ASP A 280 -15.62 0.85 0.24
CA ASP A 280 -16.79 0.35 -0.49
C ASP A 280 -16.47 -0.86 -1.41
N THR A 281 -15.35 -1.55 -1.15
CA THR A 281 -14.86 -2.68 -1.94
C THR A 281 -14.69 -3.93 -1.07
N ASN A 282 -15.25 -5.05 -1.53
CA ASN A 282 -14.92 -6.36 -0.98
C ASN A 282 -13.67 -6.88 -1.70
N PHE A 283 -12.69 -7.36 -0.95
CA PHE A 283 -11.44 -7.85 -1.52
C PHE A 283 -11.08 -9.24 -1.02
N ASP A 284 -10.40 -9.96 -1.90
CA ASP A 284 -9.79 -11.27 -1.75
C ASP A 284 -8.64 -11.31 -2.76
N PHE A 285 -7.42 -11.11 -2.28
CA PHE A 285 -6.24 -11.09 -3.13
C PHE A 285 -5.01 -11.66 -2.45
N TRP A 286 -4.09 -12.09 -3.30
CA TRP A 286 -2.85 -12.76 -2.95
C TRP A 286 -1.67 -12.01 -3.56
N VAL A 287 -0.56 -11.99 -2.84
CA VAL A 287 0.75 -11.53 -3.34
C VAL A 287 1.81 -12.57 -3.02
N ASP A 288 2.76 -12.74 -3.94
CA ASP A 288 3.87 -13.70 -3.82
C ASP A 288 5.07 -13.25 -4.67
N GLU A 289 6.24 -13.85 -4.45
CA GLU A 289 7.48 -13.66 -5.23
C GLU A 289 7.78 -12.18 -5.47
N ILE A 290 7.93 -11.42 -4.39
CA ILE A 290 8.11 -9.96 -4.40
C ILE A 290 9.59 -9.65 -4.33
N GLY A 291 10.12 -8.87 -5.27
CA GLY A 291 11.53 -8.50 -5.25
C GLY A 291 11.90 -7.34 -6.16
N PHE A 292 13.11 -6.84 -5.97
CA PHE A 292 13.65 -5.77 -6.81
C PHE A 292 14.23 -6.31 -8.12
N TYR A 293 14.22 -5.47 -9.17
CA TYR A 293 14.87 -5.74 -10.47
C TYR A 293 15.52 -4.51 -11.10
#